data_AF-A0A132B8K4-F1
#
_entry.id   AF-A0A132B8K4-F1
#
_cell.length_a   1.000
_cell.length_b   1.000
_cell.length_c   1.000
_cell.angle_alpha   90.00
_cell.angle_beta   90.00
_cell.angle_gamma   90.00
#
_symmetry.space_group_name_H-M   'P 1'
#
loop_
_entity.id
_entity.type
_entity.pdbx_description
1 polymer ?
#
loop_
_entity_poly.entity_id
_entity_poly.type
_entity_poly.pdbx_seq_one_letter_code
_entity_poly.pdbx_strand_id
1 'polypeptide(L)'
;MAAAHLVCHENGLEKYAEEEKRCHYCQFRRFSTHYEFPISINNDVDNEGLPESFQFVNKVVPSADVPLIAEEFVSSCECVADHCVTQNCTCLSDIDASRLPGLKKNAYHATGQLRSAYLNGHYPIYECGDKCKCGQNCPNRVVQRGRTVCLQIFKTDDGRGWGVKTLSPIIRGYFVDCYFGELLTPDEAQARRDQASSVQQKDVYLFALDKFTDIRSPDPRLHAPYEIDGEFISGPTRFINHSCDPNLRIFAVVKNSADQPFHSLAFFALENIAPNTELTFDYLDGITGDGDDKEKTKCLCGAENCRGYLF
;
A
#
# COMPACT_ATOMS: atom_id res chain seq x y z
N MET A 1 20.33 0.58 -22.72
CA MET A 1 20.29 -0.73 -22.03
C MET A 1 21.44 -0.84 -21.03
N ALA A 2 21.39 -0.05 -19.95
CA ALA A 2 22.20 -0.32 -18.76
C ALA A 2 21.33 -1.19 -17.85
N ALA A 3 21.53 -2.50 -17.90
CA ALA A 3 20.84 -3.41 -17.00
C ALA A 3 21.21 -3.06 -15.56
N ALA A 4 20.22 -2.83 -14.70
CA ALA A 4 20.33 -2.59 -13.26
C ALA A 4 20.87 -3.80 -12.47
N HIS A 5 21.74 -4.59 -13.08
CA HIS A 5 22.37 -5.78 -12.55
C HIS A 5 23.84 -5.76 -13.00
N LEU A 6 24.62 -4.86 -12.39
CA LEU A 6 26.06 -4.70 -12.68
C LEU A 6 26.88 -5.94 -12.32
N VAL A 7 26.35 -6.83 -11.47
CA VAL A 7 27.02 -8.07 -11.05
C VAL A 7 26.00 -9.20 -11.09
N CYS A 8 26.29 -10.25 -11.88
CA CYS A 8 25.55 -11.50 -11.77
C CYS A 8 25.96 -12.18 -10.46
N HIS A 9 25.19 -11.96 -9.39
CA HIS A 9 25.37 -12.71 -8.16
C HIS A 9 24.89 -14.14 -8.41
N GLU A 10 25.81 -15.08 -8.58
CA GLU A 10 25.48 -16.51 -8.56
C GLU A 10 24.92 -16.83 -7.16
N ASN A 11 23.59 -16.94 -7.09
CA ASN A 11 22.80 -17.06 -5.87
C ASN A 11 23.49 -17.91 -4.78
N GLY A 12 23.71 -17.31 -3.60
CA GLY A 12 24.01 -18.07 -2.37
C GLY A 12 25.48 -18.37 -2.11
N LEU A 13 26.41 -17.71 -2.80
CA LEU A 13 27.82 -17.73 -2.42
C LEU A 13 28.07 -16.73 -1.27
N GLU A 14 28.60 -17.23 -0.15
CA GLU A 14 28.85 -16.44 1.08
C GLU A 14 29.67 -15.16 0.82
N LYS A 15 30.60 -15.20 -0.15
CA LYS A 15 31.41 -14.04 -0.56
C LYS A 15 30.60 -12.84 -1.11
N TYR A 16 29.37 -13.05 -1.59
CA TYR A 16 28.52 -12.00 -2.16
C TYR A 16 27.34 -11.62 -1.25
N ALA A 17 27.25 -12.18 -0.03
CA ALA A 17 26.09 -12.00 0.84
C ALA A 17 25.79 -10.53 1.20
N GLU A 18 26.81 -9.70 1.41
CA GLU A 18 26.62 -8.27 1.69
C GLU A 18 26.26 -7.46 0.44
N GLU A 19 26.74 -7.86 -0.74
CA GLU A 19 26.37 -7.23 -2.02
C GLU A 19 24.93 -7.58 -2.42
N GLU A 20 24.52 -8.84 -2.23
CA GLU A 20 23.14 -9.30 -2.45
C GLU A 20 22.14 -8.55 -1.56
N LYS A 21 22.53 -8.15 -0.34
CA LYS A 21 21.69 -7.33 0.55
C LYS A 21 21.45 -5.92 0.00
N ARG A 22 22.41 -5.35 -0.73
CA ARG A 22 22.32 -4.00 -1.31
C ARG A 22 21.72 -3.99 -2.72
N CYS A 23 21.74 -5.13 -3.40
CA CYS A 23 21.17 -5.26 -4.73
C CYS A 23 19.64 -5.34 -4.70
N HIS A 24 18.96 -4.29 -5.19
CA HIS A 24 17.48 -4.23 -5.25
C HIS A 24 16.87 -5.40 -6.03
N TYR A 25 17.52 -5.87 -7.10
CA TYR A 25 17.05 -7.02 -7.85
C TYR A 25 17.07 -8.32 -7.01
N CYS A 26 18.14 -8.53 -6.24
CA CYS A 26 18.21 -9.66 -5.30
C CYS A 26 17.16 -9.54 -4.20
N GLN A 27 16.86 -8.33 -3.72
CA GLN A 27 15.81 -8.10 -2.72
C GLN A 27 14.43 -8.55 -3.25
N PHE A 28 14.03 -8.12 -4.45
CA PHE A 28 12.73 -8.54 -5.02
C PHE A 28 12.63 -10.04 -5.28
N ARG A 29 13.71 -10.69 -5.71
CA ARG A 29 13.72 -12.14 -5.98
C ARG A 29 13.45 -12.99 -4.74
N ARG A 30 13.59 -12.42 -3.54
CA ARG A 30 13.25 -13.09 -2.27
C ARG A 30 11.76 -13.06 -1.98
N PHE A 31 10.98 -12.23 -2.67
CA PHE A 31 9.53 -12.23 -2.52
C PHE A 31 8.96 -13.50 -3.13
N SER A 32 8.12 -14.21 -2.36
CA SER A 32 7.51 -15.47 -2.78
C SER A 32 6.73 -15.35 -4.10
N THR A 33 6.17 -14.18 -4.38
CA THR A 33 5.38 -13.92 -5.60
C THR A 33 6.23 -13.53 -6.80
N HIS A 34 7.53 -13.24 -6.65
CA HIS A 34 8.33 -12.61 -7.71
C HIS A 34 8.43 -13.44 -8.99
N TYR A 35 8.51 -14.76 -8.88
CA TYR A 35 8.62 -15.64 -10.06
C TYR A 35 7.36 -15.61 -10.94
N GLU A 36 6.18 -15.48 -10.34
CA GLU A 36 4.90 -15.43 -11.06
C GLU A 36 4.50 -13.98 -11.41
N PHE A 37 4.79 -13.05 -10.50
CA PHE A 37 4.44 -11.63 -10.59
C PHE A 37 5.69 -10.78 -10.33
N PRO A 38 6.60 -10.65 -11.31
CA PRO A 38 7.88 -9.99 -11.11
C PRO A 38 7.76 -8.50 -10.77
N ILE A 39 8.81 -7.99 -10.13
CA ILE A 39 9.12 -6.56 -10.04
C ILE A 39 10.40 -6.34 -10.83
N SER A 40 10.43 -5.31 -11.66
CA SER A 40 11.63 -4.89 -12.37
C SER A 40 11.88 -3.40 -12.16
N ILE A 41 13.12 -2.96 -12.39
CA ILE A 41 13.51 -1.55 -12.41
C ILE A 41 14.06 -1.27 -13.80
N ASN A 42 13.63 -0.16 -14.41
CA ASN A 42 14.11 0.27 -15.72
C ASN A 42 14.36 1.78 -15.76
N ASN A 43 15.50 2.19 -16.30
CA ASN A 43 15.78 3.60 -16.54
C ASN A 43 16.32 3.76 -17.96
N ASP A 44 15.51 4.38 -18.83
CA ASP A 44 15.88 4.74 -20.20
C ASP A 44 15.98 6.28 -20.37
N VAL A 45 15.92 7.05 -19.28
CA VAL A 45 15.89 8.52 -19.28
C VAL A 45 17.26 9.10 -18.94
N ASP A 46 17.91 8.57 -17.89
CA ASP A 46 19.22 9.02 -17.42
C ASP A 46 20.04 7.86 -16.82
N ASN A 47 21.12 8.19 -16.10
CA ASN A 47 22.00 7.20 -15.45
C ASN A 47 21.75 7.07 -13.94
N GLU A 48 20.63 7.60 -13.42
CA GLU A 48 20.29 7.53 -12.01
C GLU A 48 19.86 6.10 -11.62
N GLY A 49 20.36 5.61 -10.49
CA GLY A 49 19.87 4.40 -9.83
C GLY A 49 19.04 4.76 -8.60
N LEU A 50 18.25 3.79 -8.11
CA LEU A 50 17.63 3.94 -6.79
C LEU A 50 18.71 4.05 -5.70
N PRO A 51 18.48 4.78 -4.60
CA PRO A 51 19.45 4.89 -3.51
C PRO A 51 19.88 3.52 -2.97
N GLU A 52 21.19 3.29 -2.81
CA GLU A 52 21.73 2.02 -2.27
C GLU A 52 21.26 1.73 -0.84
N SER A 53 20.93 2.78 -0.08
CA SER A 53 20.40 2.67 1.27
C SER A 53 18.95 2.18 1.32
N PHE A 54 18.22 2.24 0.20
CA PHE A 54 16.82 1.83 0.14
C PHE A 54 16.67 0.31 0.15
N GLN A 55 15.72 -0.20 0.95
CA GLN A 55 15.46 -1.62 1.10
C GLN A 55 14.02 -1.99 0.73
N PHE A 56 13.87 -2.99 -0.12
CA PHE A 56 12.57 -3.53 -0.49
C PHE A 56 12.04 -4.54 0.53
N VAL A 57 10.80 -4.31 0.97
CA VAL A 57 10.02 -5.21 1.83
C VAL A 57 8.66 -5.51 1.21
N ASN A 58 8.08 -6.65 1.60
CA ASN A 58 6.74 -7.08 1.18
C ASN A 58 5.74 -7.17 2.36
N LYS A 59 6.07 -6.48 3.46
CA LYS A 59 5.24 -6.34 4.66
C LYS A 59 5.68 -5.08 5.42
N VAL A 60 4.78 -4.56 6.25
CA VAL A 60 5.07 -3.49 7.20
C VAL A 60 6.09 -3.96 8.24
N VAL A 61 7.00 -3.07 8.63
CA VAL A 61 8.03 -3.31 9.65
C VAL A 61 7.75 -2.38 10.84
N PRO A 62 7.26 -2.89 11.99
CA PRO A 62 7.02 -2.04 13.15
C PRO A 62 8.33 -1.51 13.75
N SER A 63 8.32 -0.24 14.16
CA SER A 63 9.38 0.32 15.02
C SER A 63 9.34 -0.33 16.41
N ALA A 64 10.37 -0.08 17.23
CA ALA A 64 10.52 -0.72 18.53
C ALA A 64 9.38 -0.39 19.51
N ASP A 65 8.80 0.81 19.41
CA ASP A 65 7.81 1.32 20.35
C ASP A 65 6.35 1.05 19.92
N VAL A 66 6.15 0.44 18.74
CA VAL A 66 4.81 0.03 18.30
C VAL A 66 4.35 -1.20 19.12
N PRO A 67 3.19 -1.14 19.79
CA PRO A 67 2.73 -2.23 20.62
C PRO A 67 2.28 -3.42 19.76
N LEU A 68 2.65 -4.63 20.20
CA LEU A 68 2.17 -5.87 19.59
C LEU A 68 0.67 -6.03 19.86
N ILE A 69 -0.06 -6.54 18.87
CA ILE A 69 -1.47 -6.93 19.05
C ILE A 69 -1.50 -8.18 19.92
N ALA A 70 -2.11 -8.09 21.11
CA ALA A 70 -2.28 -9.26 21.96
C ALA A 70 -3.25 -10.26 21.30
N GLU A 71 -2.85 -11.53 21.31
CA GLU A 71 -3.53 -12.62 20.60
C GLU A 71 -5.00 -12.84 20.99
N GLU A 72 -5.37 -12.42 22.20
CA GLU A 72 -6.71 -12.52 22.78
C GLU A 72 -7.73 -11.57 22.15
N PHE A 73 -7.28 -10.49 21.51
CA PHE A 73 -8.16 -9.56 20.79
C PHE A 73 -8.38 -9.94 19.33
N VAL A 74 -7.69 -10.96 18.83
CA VAL A 74 -7.80 -11.41 17.44
C VAL A 74 -9.06 -12.25 17.28
N SER A 75 -10.09 -11.67 16.68
CA SER A 75 -11.33 -12.39 16.37
C SER A 75 -11.15 -13.36 15.20
N SER A 76 -12.01 -14.38 15.17
CA SER A 76 -12.04 -15.38 14.11
C SER A 76 -13.48 -15.69 13.69
N CYS A 77 -13.64 -16.22 12.48
CA CYS A 77 -14.90 -16.80 12.03
C CYS A 77 -14.86 -18.32 12.01
N GLU A 78 -16.03 -18.89 12.26
CA GLU A 78 -16.31 -20.33 12.26
C GLU A 78 -16.87 -20.82 10.91
N CYS A 79 -16.82 -19.97 9.88
CA CYS A 79 -17.36 -20.28 8.57
C CYS A 79 -16.61 -21.47 7.93
N VAL A 80 -17.36 -22.42 7.41
CA VAL A 80 -16.86 -23.55 6.62
C VAL A 80 -17.13 -23.34 5.14
N ALA A 81 -16.37 -24.03 4.28
CA ALA A 81 -16.51 -23.99 2.82
C ALA A 81 -16.46 -22.58 2.19
N ASP A 82 -15.68 -21.68 2.79
CA ASP A 82 -15.36 -20.36 2.22
C ASP A 82 -16.58 -19.43 1.98
N HIS A 83 -17.63 -19.58 2.78
CA HIS A 83 -18.85 -18.77 2.74
C HIS A 83 -18.76 -17.41 3.45
N CYS A 84 -17.57 -16.83 3.60
CA CYS A 84 -17.33 -15.53 4.28
C CYS A 84 -17.78 -14.32 3.42
N VAL A 85 -19.02 -14.34 2.96
CA VAL A 85 -19.56 -13.42 1.95
C VAL A 85 -20.72 -12.58 2.51
N THR A 86 -21.43 -13.09 3.52
CA THR A 86 -22.67 -12.49 4.04
C THR A 86 -22.53 -12.15 5.52
N GLN A 87 -23.53 -11.50 6.09
CA GLN A 87 -23.58 -11.10 7.51
C GLN A 87 -23.41 -12.25 8.52
N ASN A 88 -23.51 -13.52 8.09
CA ASN A 88 -23.27 -14.67 8.95
C ASN A 88 -21.79 -14.86 9.33
N CYS A 89 -20.88 -14.19 8.64
CA CYS A 89 -19.45 -14.21 8.97
C CYS A 89 -19.14 -13.15 10.03
N THR A 90 -18.60 -13.56 11.17
CA THR A 90 -18.22 -12.65 12.27
C THR A 90 -17.16 -11.64 11.88
N CYS A 91 -16.30 -11.92 10.89
CA CYS A 91 -15.34 -10.94 10.36
C CYS A 91 -16.02 -9.72 9.71
N LEU A 92 -17.32 -9.81 9.42
CA LEU A 92 -18.09 -8.75 8.77
C LEU A 92 -19.05 -8.04 9.76
N SER A 93 -18.90 -8.27 11.07
CA SER A 93 -19.80 -7.73 12.11
C SER A 93 -19.77 -6.20 12.22
N ASP A 94 -18.59 -5.61 12.03
CA ASP A 94 -18.35 -4.17 12.21
C ASP A 94 -18.79 -3.35 10.99
N ILE A 95 -19.24 -4.02 9.92
CA ILE A 95 -19.73 -3.37 8.71
C ILE A 95 -21.16 -2.90 8.95
N ASP A 96 -21.40 -1.59 8.78
CA ASP A 96 -22.74 -1.03 8.75
C ASP A 96 -23.51 -1.54 7.52
N ALA A 97 -24.27 -2.62 7.72
CA ALA A 97 -25.02 -3.31 6.70
C ALA A 97 -26.04 -2.42 5.97
N SER A 98 -26.48 -1.31 6.58
CA SER A 98 -27.42 -0.37 5.97
C SER A 98 -26.82 0.41 4.79
N ARG A 99 -25.49 0.53 4.76
CA ARG A 99 -24.74 1.27 3.73
C ARG A 99 -24.40 0.43 2.51
N LEU A 100 -24.61 -0.88 2.57
CA LEU A 100 -24.23 -1.80 1.50
C LEU A 100 -25.47 -2.47 0.86
N PRO A 101 -25.58 -2.43 -0.49
CA PRO A 101 -26.71 -3.04 -1.17
C PRO A 101 -26.64 -4.57 -1.11
N GLY A 102 -27.79 -5.20 -0.87
CA GLY A 102 -27.97 -6.65 -0.96
C GLY A 102 -27.41 -7.47 0.21
N LEU A 103 -27.44 -8.80 0.03
CA LEU A 103 -27.10 -9.80 1.07
C LEU A 103 -25.59 -10.07 1.22
N LYS A 104 -24.80 -9.79 0.17
CA LYS A 104 -23.35 -9.98 0.19
C LYS A 104 -22.71 -8.75 0.84
N LYS A 105 -22.03 -8.96 1.96
CA LYS A 105 -21.42 -7.92 2.79
C LYS A 105 -19.90 -7.88 2.68
N ASN A 106 -19.24 -8.94 2.20
CA ASN A 106 -17.80 -8.89 1.99
C ASN A 106 -17.41 -7.91 0.87
N ALA A 107 -16.19 -7.40 0.92
CA ALA A 107 -15.72 -6.37 -0.03
C ALA A 107 -15.56 -6.88 -1.46
N TYR A 108 -15.43 -8.20 -1.67
CA TYR A 108 -14.97 -8.76 -2.94
C TYR A 108 -16.03 -9.59 -3.68
N HIS A 109 -15.99 -9.51 -5.00
CA HIS A 109 -16.54 -10.54 -5.88
C HIS A 109 -15.75 -11.85 -5.75
N ALA A 110 -16.32 -12.96 -6.23
CA ALA A 110 -15.64 -14.26 -6.22
C ALA A 110 -14.34 -14.25 -7.06
N THR A 111 -14.25 -13.33 -8.03
CA THR A 111 -13.07 -13.07 -8.85
C THR A 111 -11.98 -12.25 -8.14
N GLY A 112 -12.20 -11.83 -6.89
CA GLY A 112 -11.24 -11.02 -6.11
C GLY A 112 -11.35 -9.51 -6.31
N GLN A 113 -12.12 -9.04 -7.29
CA GLN A 113 -12.35 -7.61 -7.50
C GLN A 113 -13.19 -7.00 -6.37
N LEU A 114 -12.88 -5.77 -5.95
CA LEU A 114 -13.75 -4.99 -5.09
C LEU A 114 -15.11 -4.76 -5.74
N ARG A 115 -16.15 -4.88 -4.92
CA ARG A 115 -17.52 -4.52 -5.29
C ARG A 115 -17.63 -3.02 -5.49
N SER A 116 -18.46 -2.59 -6.43
CA SER A 116 -18.68 -1.16 -6.73
C SER A 116 -19.12 -0.35 -5.51
N ALA A 117 -19.86 -0.94 -4.57
CA ALA A 117 -20.25 -0.25 -3.33
C ALA A 117 -19.04 0.11 -2.44
N TYR A 118 -18.00 -0.73 -2.45
CA TYR A 118 -16.73 -0.44 -1.78
C TYR A 118 -15.88 0.50 -2.61
N LEU A 119 -15.74 0.23 -3.92
CA LEU A 119 -14.88 1.02 -4.80
C LEU A 119 -15.33 2.49 -4.93
N ASN A 120 -16.65 2.72 -4.95
CA ASN A 120 -17.23 4.06 -5.00
C ASN A 120 -17.46 4.65 -3.59
N GLY A 121 -17.35 3.83 -2.56
CA GLY A 121 -17.39 4.25 -1.17
C GLY A 121 -15.98 4.49 -0.63
N HIS A 122 -15.89 5.02 0.58
CA HIS A 122 -14.65 5.07 1.34
C HIS A 122 -14.80 4.16 2.56
N TYR A 123 -15.38 2.96 2.38
CA TYR A 123 -15.57 2.02 3.48
C TYR A 123 -14.28 1.23 3.73
N PRO A 124 -13.89 0.98 4.99
CA PRO A 124 -12.83 0.04 5.28
C PRO A 124 -13.22 -1.38 4.87
N ILE A 125 -12.21 -2.18 4.54
CA ILE A 125 -12.36 -3.58 4.13
C ILE A 125 -12.01 -4.47 5.31
N TYR A 126 -12.92 -5.39 5.66
CA TYR A 126 -12.70 -6.40 6.69
C TYR A 126 -12.47 -7.77 6.04
N GLU A 127 -11.24 -8.26 6.11
CA GLU A 127 -10.86 -9.61 5.66
C GLU A 127 -10.95 -10.65 6.77
N CYS A 128 -10.93 -11.93 6.41
CA CYS A 128 -10.75 -13.01 7.37
C CYS A 128 -9.29 -13.07 7.83
N GLY A 129 -9.07 -13.22 9.14
CA GLY A 129 -7.74 -13.36 9.73
C GLY A 129 -7.19 -14.79 9.79
N ASP A 130 -5.96 -14.92 10.27
CA ASP A 130 -5.23 -16.20 10.32
C ASP A 130 -5.86 -17.22 11.27
N LYS A 131 -6.59 -16.76 12.29
CA LYS A 131 -7.35 -17.62 13.24
C LYS A 131 -8.70 -18.10 12.71
N CYS A 132 -9.16 -17.64 11.53
CA CYS A 132 -10.44 -18.07 10.95
C CYS A 132 -10.40 -19.50 10.41
N LYS A 133 -11.51 -20.24 10.52
CA LYS A 133 -11.64 -21.62 10.00
C LYS A 133 -11.77 -21.72 8.48
N CYS A 134 -12.09 -20.61 7.80
CA CYS A 134 -12.12 -20.58 6.34
C CYS A 134 -10.72 -20.75 5.74
N GLY A 135 -10.66 -21.38 4.56
CA GLY A 135 -9.41 -21.74 3.90
C GLY A 135 -8.68 -20.56 3.26
N GLN A 136 -7.53 -20.84 2.65
CA GLN A 136 -6.71 -19.84 1.94
C GLN A 136 -7.41 -19.27 0.69
N ASN A 137 -8.30 -20.06 0.09
CA ASN A 137 -9.10 -19.68 -1.06
C ASN A 137 -10.37 -18.90 -0.69
N CYS A 138 -10.54 -18.56 0.60
CA CYS A 138 -11.65 -17.75 1.05
C CYS A 138 -11.76 -16.46 0.20
N PRO A 139 -12.96 -16.12 -0.30
CA PRO A 139 -13.17 -14.92 -1.11
C PRO A 139 -12.97 -13.62 -0.28
N ASN A 140 -12.81 -13.72 1.03
CA ASN A 140 -12.54 -12.61 1.94
C ASN A 140 -11.08 -12.57 2.43
N ARG A 141 -10.12 -12.99 1.60
CA ARG A 141 -8.67 -13.00 1.87
C ARG A 141 -7.84 -12.49 0.69
N VAL A 142 -8.26 -11.42 0.01
CA VAL A 142 -7.63 -10.96 -1.23
C VAL A 142 -6.27 -10.31 -0.96
N VAL A 143 -6.23 -9.32 -0.07
CA VAL A 143 -5.04 -8.48 0.17
C VAL A 143 -3.94 -9.29 0.85
N GLN A 144 -4.30 -10.12 1.84
CA GLN A 144 -3.33 -10.95 2.55
C GLN A 144 -2.68 -12.04 1.70
N ARG A 145 -3.23 -12.38 0.51
CA ARG A 145 -2.57 -13.28 -0.45
C ARG A 145 -1.40 -12.62 -1.18
N GLY A 146 -1.23 -11.31 -1.04
CA GLY A 146 -0.15 -10.55 -1.65
C GLY A 146 -0.41 -10.23 -3.12
N ARG A 147 0.53 -9.48 -3.69
CA ARG A 147 0.46 -8.95 -5.06
C ARG A 147 0.39 -10.07 -6.10
N THR A 148 -0.55 -9.91 -7.03
CA THR A 148 -0.72 -10.77 -8.23
C THR A 148 -0.62 -9.98 -9.53
N VAL A 149 0.16 -8.88 -9.51
CA VAL A 149 0.34 -7.94 -10.62
C VAL A 149 1.84 -7.77 -10.91
N CYS A 150 2.23 -7.84 -12.19
CA CYS A 150 3.59 -7.58 -12.64
C CYS A 150 3.86 -6.07 -12.64
N LEU A 151 4.86 -5.61 -11.89
CA LEU A 151 5.17 -4.19 -11.75
C LEU A 151 6.57 -3.86 -12.30
N GLN A 152 6.72 -2.65 -12.82
CA GLN A 152 8.00 -2.08 -13.18
C GLN A 152 8.13 -0.68 -12.58
N ILE A 153 9.15 -0.49 -11.75
CA ILE A 153 9.61 0.84 -11.35
C ILE A 153 10.37 1.42 -12.54
N PHE A 154 10.03 2.64 -12.95
CA PHE A 154 10.66 3.27 -14.11
C PHE A 154 10.96 4.74 -13.86
N LYS A 155 11.99 5.28 -14.52
CA LYS A 155 12.28 6.72 -14.50
C LYS A 155 11.32 7.45 -15.44
N THR A 156 10.58 8.45 -14.94
CA THR A 156 9.73 9.31 -15.77
C THR A 156 10.59 10.34 -16.51
N ASP A 157 10.12 10.78 -17.68
CA ASP A 157 10.81 11.76 -18.53
C ASP A 157 10.29 13.20 -18.34
N ASP A 158 9.36 13.40 -17.41
CA ASP A 158 8.66 14.66 -17.16
C ASP A 158 9.05 15.33 -15.83
N GLY A 159 10.09 14.83 -15.17
CA GLY A 159 10.62 15.40 -13.94
C GLY A 159 9.90 15.01 -12.66
N ARG A 160 8.94 14.06 -12.70
CA ARG A 160 8.32 13.46 -11.50
C ARG A 160 9.23 12.44 -10.79
N GLY A 161 10.33 12.04 -11.41
CA GLY A 161 11.32 11.15 -10.82
C GLY A 161 11.03 9.69 -11.13
N TRP A 162 10.98 8.83 -10.13
CA TRP A 162 10.65 7.42 -10.32
C TRP A 162 9.14 7.22 -10.24
N GLY A 163 8.58 6.44 -11.17
CA GLY A 163 7.19 6.03 -11.22
C GLY A 163 7.05 4.51 -11.15
N VAL A 164 5.82 4.02 -11.08
CA VAL A 164 5.50 2.59 -11.23
C VAL A 164 4.54 2.43 -12.38
N LYS A 165 4.75 1.42 -13.22
CA LYS A 165 3.78 0.99 -14.24
C LYS A 165 3.50 -0.49 -14.12
N THR A 166 2.35 -0.91 -14.63
CA THR A 166 2.02 -2.33 -14.75
C THR A 166 2.59 -2.92 -16.04
N LEU A 167 2.98 -4.20 -16.03
CA LEU A 167 3.39 -4.94 -17.23
C LEU A 167 2.28 -5.85 -17.78
N SER A 168 1.19 -6.01 -17.03
CA SER A 168 0.02 -6.81 -17.37
C SER A 168 -1.25 -5.95 -17.26
N PRO A 169 -2.34 -6.28 -17.98
CA PRO A 169 -3.59 -5.56 -17.81
C PRO A 169 -4.12 -5.72 -16.37
N ILE A 170 -4.66 -4.65 -15.79
CA ILE A 170 -5.33 -4.67 -14.49
C ILE A 170 -6.79 -4.32 -14.72
N ILE A 171 -7.70 -5.13 -14.19
CA ILE A 171 -9.13 -4.88 -14.30
C ILE A 171 -9.62 -3.96 -13.17
N ARG A 172 -10.68 -3.19 -13.41
CA ARG A 172 -11.30 -2.34 -12.39
C ARG A 172 -11.63 -3.16 -11.12
N GLY A 173 -11.32 -2.57 -9.97
CA GLY A 173 -11.51 -3.13 -8.64
C GLY A 173 -10.47 -4.18 -8.24
N TYR A 174 -9.46 -4.45 -9.05
CA TYR A 174 -8.44 -5.44 -8.71
C TYR A 174 -7.41 -4.89 -7.71
N PHE A 175 -6.96 -5.74 -6.80
CA PHE A 175 -5.89 -5.43 -5.85
C PHE A 175 -4.55 -5.36 -6.58
N VAL A 176 -3.78 -4.29 -6.35
CA VAL A 176 -2.47 -4.09 -6.96
C VAL A 176 -1.36 -4.55 -6.01
N ASP A 177 -1.16 -3.81 -4.92
CA ASP A 177 -0.20 -4.11 -3.85
C ASP A 177 -0.52 -3.23 -2.63
N CYS A 178 0.18 -3.41 -1.52
CA CYS A 178 0.05 -2.54 -0.35
C CYS A 178 1.17 -1.51 -0.27
N TYR A 179 0.88 -0.36 0.34
CA TYR A 179 1.92 0.55 0.82
C TYR A 179 2.57 -0.05 2.07
N PHE A 180 3.86 -0.38 1.95
CA PHE A 180 4.67 -0.89 3.05
C PHE A 180 5.65 0.17 3.54
N GLY A 181 6.17 -0.04 4.74
CA GLY A 181 7.25 0.76 5.26
C GLY A 181 7.49 0.48 6.73
N GLU A 182 8.20 1.38 7.37
CA GLU A 182 8.36 1.37 8.81
C GLU A 182 7.09 1.94 9.46
N LEU A 183 6.46 1.19 10.34
CA LEU A 183 5.30 1.65 11.10
C LEU A 183 5.80 2.37 12.36
N LEU A 184 5.41 3.64 12.48
CA LEU A 184 5.85 4.57 13.50
C LEU A 184 4.70 4.92 14.43
N THR A 185 5.05 5.12 15.70
CA THR A 185 4.17 5.81 16.65
C THR A 185 3.93 7.27 16.23
N PRO A 186 2.84 7.90 16.69
CA PRO A 186 2.59 9.32 16.42
C PRO A 186 3.77 10.24 16.81
N ASP A 187 4.41 9.96 17.94
CA ASP A 187 5.53 10.74 18.45
C ASP A 187 6.79 10.58 17.58
N GLU A 188 7.12 9.36 17.15
CA GLU A 188 8.22 9.09 16.22
C GLU A 188 8.00 9.77 14.86
N ALA A 189 6.79 9.71 14.33
CA ALA A 189 6.43 10.35 13.06
C ALA A 189 6.59 11.87 13.14
N GLN A 190 6.13 12.50 14.23
CA GLN A 190 6.31 13.93 14.45
C GLN A 190 7.80 14.30 14.56
N ALA A 191 8.59 13.53 15.30
CA ALA A 191 10.02 13.76 15.43
C ALA A 191 10.74 13.71 14.07
N ARG A 192 10.34 12.80 13.16
CA ARG A 192 10.88 12.75 11.79
C ARG A 192 10.48 13.96 10.96
N ARG A 193 9.23 14.42 11.04
CA ARG A 193 8.80 15.65 10.35
C ARG A 193 9.58 16.89 10.80
N ASP A 194 9.81 17.01 12.10
CA ASP A 194 10.57 18.14 12.67
C ASP A 194 12.03 18.13 12.17
N GLN A 195 12.63 16.94 12.10
CA GLN A 195 13.98 16.75 11.53
C GLN A 195 14.01 17.07 10.03
N ALA A 196 13.10 16.53 9.22
CA ALA A 196 13.06 16.77 7.78
C ALA A 196 12.87 18.26 7.45
N SER A 197 11.98 18.94 8.18
CA SER A 197 11.74 20.38 8.07
C SER A 197 13.01 21.18 8.36
N SER A 198 13.78 20.78 9.38
CA SER A 198 15.04 21.45 9.74
C SER A 198 16.14 21.31 8.68
N VAL A 199 16.09 20.26 7.86
CA VAL A 199 17.09 19.96 6.80
C VAL A 199 16.61 20.39 5.41
N GLN A 200 15.41 21.00 5.29
CA GLN A 200 14.76 21.33 4.01
C GLN A 200 14.55 20.12 3.09
N GLN A 201 14.44 18.92 3.66
CA GLN A 201 14.13 17.72 2.91
C GLN A 201 12.62 17.70 2.63
N LYS A 202 12.26 17.76 1.35
CA LYS A 202 10.87 17.96 0.91
C LYS A 202 10.06 16.68 0.75
N ASP A 203 10.74 15.54 0.60
CA ASP A 203 10.07 14.29 0.29
C ASP A 203 9.63 13.58 1.57
N VAL A 204 8.38 13.82 1.97
CA VAL A 204 7.76 13.15 3.12
C VAL A 204 7.01 11.91 2.61
N TYR A 205 7.56 10.72 2.85
CA TYR A 205 6.97 9.43 2.45
C TYR A 205 6.08 8.81 3.54
N LEU A 206 5.52 9.66 4.40
CA LEU A 206 4.69 9.26 5.54
C LEU A 206 3.21 9.18 5.14
N PHE A 207 2.60 8.04 5.43
CA PHE A 207 1.16 7.82 5.30
C PHE A 207 0.52 7.63 6.68
N ALA A 208 -0.41 8.51 7.03
CA ALA A 208 -1.19 8.39 8.24
C ALA A 208 -2.22 7.24 8.15
N LEU A 209 -2.30 6.43 9.20
CA LEU A 209 -3.30 5.39 9.39
C LEU A 209 -4.51 5.97 10.14
N ASP A 210 -5.17 6.95 9.54
CA ASP A 210 -6.21 7.76 10.21
C ASP A 210 -7.64 7.22 10.06
N LYS A 211 -7.82 6.15 9.27
CA LYS A 211 -9.17 5.66 8.91
C LYS A 211 -10.08 5.36 10.09
N PHE A 212 -9.48 4.88 11.18
CA PHE A 212 -10.17 4.50 12.41
C PHE A 212 -9.83 5.43 13.58
N THR A 213 -9.12 6.54 13.34
CA THR A 213 -8.76 7.48 14.40
C THR A 213 -10.03 8.11 14.98
N ASP A 214 -10.20 7.91 16.29
CA ASP A 214 -11.25 8.51 17.10
C ASP A 214 -10.68 8.80 18.49
N ILE A 215 -10.51 10.08 18.79
CA ILE A 215 -10.04 10.58 20.10
C ILE A 215 -10.94 10.15 21.27
N ARG A 216 -12.17 9.72 20.99
CA ARG A 216 -13.12 9.24 22.00
C ARG A 216 -13.18 7.71 22.09
N SER A 217 -12.39 7.00 21.29
CA SER A 217 -12.31 5.54 21.33
C SER A 217 -11.90 5.06 22.72
N PRO A 218 -12.47 3.95 23.23
CA PRO A 218 -11.94 3.30 24.44
C PRO A 218 -10.55 2.69 24.22
N ASP A 219 -10.16 2.44 22.96
CA ASP A 219 -8.82 1.98 22.60
C ASP A 219 -7.90 3.20 22.41
N PRO A 220 -6.92 3.44 23.30
CA PRO A 220 -6.02 4.60 23.20
C PRO A 220 -5.15 4.59 21.94
N ARG A 221 -4.95 3.43 21.31
CA ARG A 221 -4.20 3.33 20.05
C ARG A 221 -4.92 3.98 18.87
N LEU A 222 -6.21 4.27 19.02
CA LEU A 222 -7.01 4.97 18.01
C LEU A 222 -7.11 6.47 18.27
N HIS A 223 -6.49 7.01 19.32
CA HIS A 223 -6.60 8.44 19.65
C HIS A 223 -5.82 9.34 18.70
N ALA A 224 -4.71 8.83 18.15
CA ALA A 224 -3.88 9.48 17.16
C ALA A 224 -3.44 8.45 16.11
N PRO A 225 -3.24 8.85 14.84
CA PRO A 225 -2.86 7.92 13.80
C PRO A 225 -1.41 7.48 13.96
N TYR A 226 -1.16 6.17 13.88
CA TYR A 226 0.16 5.66 13.52
C TYR A 226 0.45 6.02 12.07
N GLU A 227 1.72 5.96 11.67
CA GLU A 227 2.12 6.31 10.30
C GLU A 227 3.04 5.27 9.69
N ILE A 228 2.93 5.04 8.39
CA ILE A 228 3.87 4.21 7.63
C ILE A 228 4.84 5.14 6.91
N ASP A 229 6.10 5.08 7.28
CA ASP A 229 7.19 5.78 6.62
C ASP A 229 7.87 4.87 5.58
N GLY A 230 7.73 5.24 4.31
CA GLY A 230 8.32 4.52 3.20
C GLY A 230 9.72 4.99 2.81
N GLU A 231 10.35 5.94 3.51
CA GLU A 231 11.54 6.64 3.02
C GLU A 231 12.71 5.70 2.71
N PHE A 232 13.12 4.87 3.65
CA PHE A 232 14.30 3.99 3.48
C PHE A 232 13.93 2.52 3.28
N ILE A 233 12.72 2.11 3.68
CA ILE A 233 12.26 0.73 3.64
C ILE A 233 10.83 0.75 3.11
N SER A 234 10.53 0.11 1.98
CA SER A 234 9.15 0.04 1.45
C SER A 234 9.00 -1.01 0.35
N GLY A 235 7.79 -1.14 -0.21
CA GLY A 235 7.51 -1.91 -1.41
C GLY A 235 7.68 -1.08 -2.69
N PRO A 236 7.34 -1.64 -3.86
CA PRO A 236 7.35 -0.89 -5.12
C PRO A 236 6.36 0.30 -5.11
N THR A 237 5.29 0.22 -4.32
CA THR A 237 4.23 1.24 -4.26
C THR A 237 4.68 2.61 -3.74
N ARG A 238 5.83 2.68 -3.05
CA ARG A 238 6.47 3.94 -2.65
C ARG A 238 6.67 4.90 -3.82
N PHE A 239 6.95 4.33 -4.99
CA PHE A 239 7.28 5.08 -6.21
C PHE A 239 6.05 5.37 -7.06
N ILE A 240 4.82 5.11 -6.57
CA ILE A 240 3.60 5.46 -7.31
C ILE A 240 3.42 6.97 -7.20
N ASN A 241 3.40 7.65 -8.35
CA ASN A 241 3.27 9.10 -8.39
C ASN A 241 1.84 9.58 -8.13
N HIS A 242 1.76 10.85 -7.78
CA HIS A 242 0.51 11.59 -7.70
C HIS A 242 -0.16 11.77 -9.07
N SER A 243 -1.50 11.69 -9.11
CA SER A 243 -2.33 12.26 -10.17
C SER A 243 -3.61 12.87 -9.62
N CYS A 244 -4.05 14.00 -10.19
CA CYS A 244 -5.37 14.58 -9.93
C CYS A 244 -6.51 13.84 -10.67
N ASP A 245 -6.16 12.99 -11.64
CA ASP A 245 -7.04 12.00 -12.27
C ASP A 245 -6.41 10.61 -12.13
N PRO A 246 -6.49 10.00 -10.94
CA PRO A 246 -5.76 8.77 -10.63
C PRO A 246 -6.46 7.51 -11.15
N ASN A 247 -5.67 6.48 -11.44
CA ASN A 247 -6.19 5.15 -11.77
C ASN A 247 -6.19 4.17 -10.59
N LEU A 248 -5.59 4.53 -9.45
CA LEU A 248 -5.62 3.78 -8.19
C LEU A 248 -6.20 4.60 -7.02
N ARG A 249 -6.66 3.88 -5.99
CA ARG A 249 -7.01 4.44 -4.68
C ARG A 249 -6.56 3.50 -3.56
N ILE A 250 -6.20 4.08 -2.42
CA ILE A 250 -5.90 3.35 -1.19
C ILE A 250 -7.18 3.01 -0.44
N PHE A 251 -7.27 1.78 0.05
CA PHE A 251 -8.32 1.32 0.95
C PHE A 251 -7.68 0.77 2.23
N ALA A 252 -8.24 1.16 3.37
CA ALA A 252 -7.88 0.59 4.66
C ALA A 252 -8.39 -0.84 4.77
N VAL A 253 -7.50 -1.78 5.07
CA VAL A 253 -7.82 -3.20 5.19
C VAL A 253 -7.43 -3.69 6.57
N VAL A 254 -8.38 -4.34 7.25
CA VAL A 254 -8.20 -4.94 8.58
C VAL A 254 -8.63 -6.40 8.54
N LYS A 255 -8.02 -7.28 9.34
CA LYS A 255 -8.51 -8.65 9.50
C LYS A 255 -9.46 -8.76 10.70
N ASN A 256 -9.29 -7.88 11.69
CA ASN A 256 -10.13 -7.80 12.88
C ASN A 256 -10.05 -6.39 13.50
N SER A 257 -10.88 -6.13 14.51
CA SER A 257 -10.96 -4.81 15.16
C SER A 257 -9.66 -4.42 15.88
N ALA A 258 -8.86 -5.37 16.36
CA ALA A 258 -7.57 -5.09 17.00
C ALA A 258 -6.48 -4.63 16.00
N ASP A 259 -6.69 -4.86 14.70
CA ASP A 259 -5.81 -4.39 13.63
C ASP A 259 -6.15 -2.95 13.18
N GLN A 260 -7.27 -2.36 13.63
CA GLN A 260 -7.72 -1.04 13.18
C GLN A 260 -6.66 0.08 13.31
N PRO A 261 -5.88 0.17 14.40
CA PRO A 261 -4.79 1.14 14.50
C PRO A 261 -3.66 0.93 13.48
N PHE A 262 -3.52 -0.29 12.96
CA PHE A 262 -2.41 -0.74 12.12
C PHE A 262 -2.91 -1.29 10.77
N HIS A 263 -4.03 -0.76 10.29
CA HIS A 263 -4.65 -1.24 9.07
C HIS A 263 -3.71 -1.12 7.88
N SER A 264 -3.80 -2.08 6.96
CA SER A 264 -3.00 -2.04 5.74
C SER A 264 -3.57 -1.00 4.77
N LEU A 265 -2.69 -0.32 4.05
CA LEU A 265 -3.03 0.60 2.96
C LEU A 265 -2.93 -0.16 1.64
N ALA A 266 -4.05 -0.66 1.14
CA ALA A 266 -4.09 -1.49 -0.07
C ALA A 266 -4.51 -0.67 -1.29
N PHE A 267 -3.72 -0.71 -2.37
CA PHE A 267 -4.09 -0.08 -3.62
C PHE A 267 -5.04 -0.96 -4.44
N PHE A 268 -6.14 -0.37 -4.88
CA PHE A 268 -7.07 -1.00 -5.81
C PHE A 268 -7.26 -0.14 -7.06
N ALA A 269 -7.42 -0.80 -8.21
CA ALA A 269 -7.65 -0.13 -9.47
C ALA A 269 -9.05 0.50 -9.53
N LEU A 270 -9.11 1.79 -9.83
CA LEU A 270 -10.36 2.50 -10.07
C LEU A 270 -10.92 2.23 -11.46
N GLU A 271 -10.10 1.74 -12.39
CA GLU A 271 -10.50 1.49 -13.78
C GLU A 271 -9.75 0.29 -14.37
N ASN A 272 -10.04 -0.02 -15.64
CA ASN A 272 -9.22 -0.98 -16.37
C ASN A 272 -7.94 -0.27 -16.83
N ILE A 273 -6.78 -0.81 -16.45
CA ILE A 273 -5.47 -0.22 -16.71
C ILE A 273 -4.75 -1.11 -17.73
N ALA A 274 -4.29 -0.50 -18.83
CA ALA A 274 -3.56 -1.22 -19.87
C ALA A 274 -2.11 -1.53 -19.43
N PRO A 275 -1.46 -2.53 -20.05
CA PRO A 275 -0.02 -2.73 -19.88
C PRO A 275 0.78 -1.48 -20.23
N ASN A 276 1.87 -1.25 -19.50
CA ASN A 276 2.76 -0.11 -19.60
C ASN A 276 2.15 1.25 -19.22
N THR A 277 0.94 1.29 -18.66
CA THR A 277 0.36 2.50 -18.09
C THR A 277 0.96 2.76 -16.71
N GLU A 278 1.36 4.01 -16.45
CA GLU A 278 1.78 4.47 -15.13
C GLU A 278 0.62 4.36 -14.13
N LEU A 279 0.93 3.82 -12.97
CA LEU A 279 0.03 3.73 -11.84
C LEU A 279 0.14 5.03 -11.03
N THR A 280 -1.00 5.61 -10.68
CA THR A 280 -1.07 6.87 -9.96
C THR A 280 -2.22 6.87 -8.95
N PHE A 281 -2.08 7.64 -7.88
CA PHE A 281 -3.16 7.88 -6.91
C PHE A 281 -3.20 9.34 -6.47
N ASP A 282 -4.33 9.74 -5.88
CA ASP A 282 -4.44 11.05 -5.27
C ASP A 282 -3.84 11.03 -3.85
N TYR A 283 -2.74 11.75 -3.64
CA TYR A 283 -2.05 11.83 -2.35
C TYR A 283 -2.93 12.42 -1.23
N LEU A 284 -3.97 13.17 -1.58
CA LEU A 284 -4.87 13.81 -0.63
C LEU A 284 -6.25 13.14 -0.57
N ASP A 285 -6.51 12.13 -1.41
CA ASP A 285 -7.85 11.53 -1.61
C ASP A 285 -8.97 12.59 -1.78
N GLY A 286 -8.67 13.68 -2.51
CA GLY A 286 -9.60 14.78 -2.76
C GLY A 286 -9.74 15.83 -1.65
N ILE A 287 -8.99 15.73 -0.55
CA ILE A 287 -8.97 16.75 0.51
C ILE A 287 -8.12 17.94 0.05
N THR A 288 -8.73 19.08 -0.25
CA THR A 288 -7.98 20.32 -0.52
C THR A 288 -7.74 21.06 0.80
N GLY A 289 -6.49 21.19 1.22
CA GLY A 289 -6.13 22.02 2.37
C GLY A 289 -6.10 23.51 2.01
N ASP A 290 -6.66 24.37 2.87
CA ASP A 290 -6.50 25.84 2.83
C ASP A 290 -5.10 26.25 3.36
N GLY A 291 -4.05 25.60 2.86
CA GLY A 291 -2.67 25.87 3.25
C GLY A 291 -2.10 27.14 2.61
N ASP A 292 -1.29 27.86 3.38
CA ASP A 292 -0.60 29.10 2.97
C ASP A 292 0.26 28.87 1.70
N ASP A 293 0.18 29.76 0.71
CA ASP A 293 0.69 29.56 -0.66
C ASP A 293 2.23 29.45 -0.80
N LYS A 294 2.98 29.52 0.29
CA LYS A 294 4.44 29.73 0.24
C LYS A 294 5.29 28.45 0.13
N GLU A 295 4.70 27.26 0.31
CA GLU A 295 5.47 25.99 0.34
C GLU A 295 4.85 24.83 -0.46
N LYS A 296 4.02 25.12 -1.47
CA LYS A 296 3.34 24.07 -2.25
C LYS A 296 4.21 23.52 -3.38
N THR A 297 4.45 22.21 -3.40
CA THR A 297 5.14 21.53 -4.51
C THR A 297 4.24 21.48 -5.73
N LYS A 298 4.71 22.01 -6.87
CA LYS A 298 3.95 22.04 -8.13
C LYS A 298 3.62 20.62 -8.61
N CYS A 299 2.36 20.40 -8.97
CA CYS A 299 1.91 19.14 -9.55
C CYS A 299 2.26 19.08 -11.06
N LEU A 300 2.82 17.95 -11.48
CA LEU A 300 3.22 17.68 -12.86
C LEU A 300 2.45 16.50 -13.47
N CYS A 301 1.28 16.16 -12.93
CA CYS A 301 0.53 14.96 -13.36
C CYS A 301 -0.05 15.03 -14.79
N GLY A 302 -0.13 16.23 -15.39
CA GLY A 302 -0.62 16.42 -16.75
C GLY A 302 -2.15 16.27 -16.94
N ALA A 303 -2.90 15.95 -15.88
CA ALA A 303 -4.36 15.81 -15.97
C ALA A 303 -5.06 17.14 -16.26
N GLU A 304 -6.13 17.12 -17.05
CA GLU A 304 -6.90 18.33 -17.42
C GLU A 304 -7.54 19.01 -16.19
N ASN A 305 -7.91 18.20 -15.18
CA ASN A 305 -8.49 18.64 -13.92
C ASN A 305 -7.43 18.86 -12.82
N CYS A 306 -6.17 19.10 -13.18
CA CYS A 306 -5.08 19.27 -12.22
C CYS A 306 -5.31 20.43 -11.24
N ARG A 307 -5.10 20.16 -9.95
CA ARG A 307 -5.23 21.15 -8.86
C ARG A 307 -4.03 22.09 -8.73
N GLY A 308 -3.00 21.91 -9.54
CA GLY A 308 -1.80 22.74 -9.60
C GLY A 308 -0.69 22.35 -8.62
N TYR A 309 -1.02 21.73 -7.49
CA TYR A 309 -0.07 21.36 -6.42
C TYR A 309 -0.33 19.94 -5.89
N LEU A 310 0.72 19.31 -5.33
CA LEU A 310 0.67 17.94 -4.84
C LEU A 310 -0.08 17.81 -3.50
N PHE A 311 0.08 18.81 -2.62
CA PHE A 311 -0.44 18.87 -1.26
C PHE A 311 -1.18 20.20 -1.04
#